data_AF-A0A165BQ02-F1
#
_entry.id   AF-A0A165BQ02-F1
#
_cell.length_a   1.000
_cell.length_b   1.000
_cell.length_c   1.000
_cell.angle_alpha   90.00
_cell.angle_beta   90.00
_cell.angle_gamma   90.00
#
_symmetry.space_group_name_H-M   'P 1'
#
loop_
_entity.id
_entity.type
_entity.pdbx_description
1 polymer ?
#
loop_
_entity_poly.entity_id
_entity_poly.type
_entity_poly.pdbx_seq_one_letter_code
_entity_poly.pdbx_strand_id
1 'polypeptide(L)'
;MAPFIMVLETSSRLPLVGRFILAGVAFSTSGISTALVAWCGRPYVTTLRWIEPEALGAGSGRAVEMTTLTLALRERITRVYDTAFLVPAGRPFATWELAEAFQLPKEEAELERSQGTLPREETIAETMTNKKEVIGRWIVRWDENGRGVCRQVGQVVRNFNVHEELLDKPVR
;
A
#
# COMPACT_ATOMS: atom_id res chain seq x y z
N MET A 1 -17.83 8.79 -25.00
CA MET A 1 -18.23 8.91 -26.42
C MET A 1 -17.28 8.13 -27.34
N ALA A 2 -17.03 6.84 -27.06
CA ALA A 2 -16.31 5.94 -27.97
C ALA A 2 -17.20 4.93 -28.75
N PRO A 3 -18.50 4.69 -28.42
CA PRO A 3 -19.24 3.63 -29.12
C PRO A 3 -19.76 4.05 -30.51
N PHE A 4 -19.64 5.32 -30.90
CA PHE A 4 -20.17 5.81 -32.19
C PHE A 4 -19.14 5.86 -33.32
N ILE A 5 -17.83 5.80 -33.04
CA ILE A 5 -16.78 5.77 -34.08
C ILE A 5 -16.81 4.46 -34.89
N MET A 6 -17.19 3.35 -34.27
CA MET A 6 -17.31 2.05 -34.95
C MET A 6 -18.52 1.96 -35.90
N VAL A 7 -19.50 2.85 -35.75
CA VAL A 7 -20.73 2.86 -36.57
C VAL A 7 -20.65 3.92 -37.69
N LEU A 8 -19.91 5.01 -37.49
CA LEU A 8 -19.79 6.11 -38.45
C LEU A 8 -18.80 5.84 -39.60
N GLU A 9 -17.88 4.88 -39.49
CA GLU A 9 -16.94 4.51 -40.59
C GLU A 9 -17.45 3.40 -41.52
N THR A 10 -18.76 3.14 -41.57
CA THR A 10 -19.32 2.23 -42.58
C THR A 10 -19.21 2.77 -44.03
N SER A 11 -18.75 4.02 -44.22
CA SER A 11 -18.54 4.64 -45.53
C SER A 11 -17.13 4.47 -46.13
N SER A 12 -16.14 3.96 -45.39
CA SER A 12 -14.77 3.77 -45.88
C SER A 12 -14.43 2.28 -46.01
N ARG A 13 -13.91 1.88 -47.17
CA ARG A 13 -13.48 0.50 -47.50
C ARG A 13 -12.21 0.10 -46.74
N LEU A 14 -12.26 0.07 -45.41
CA LEU A 14 -11.16 -0.44 -44.59
C LEU A 14 -11.18 -1.97 -44.57
N PRO A 15 -10.07 -2.67 -44.89
CA PRO A 15 -9.96 -4.12 -44.77
C PRO A 15 -10.24 -4.55 -43.33
N LEU A 16 -10.80 -5.75 -43.14
CA LEU A 16 -11.16 -6.31 -41.82
C LEU A 16 -10.00 -6.21 -40.81
N VAL A 17 -8.77 -6.43 -41.27
CA VAL A 17 -7.53 -6.30 -40.48
C VAL A 17 -7.30 -4.87 -39.97
N GLY A 18 -7.56 -3.85 -40.79
CA GLY A 18 -7.44 -2.44 -40.39
C GLY A 18 -8.43 -2.08 -39.28
N ARG A 19 -9.63 -2.67 -39.29
CA ARG A 19 -10.62 -2.47 -38.22
C ARG A 19 -10.16 -3.09 -36.89
N PHE A 20 -9.56 -4.28 -36.93
CA PHE A 20 -8.99 -4.90 -35.72
C PHE A 20 -7.79 -4.12 -35.18
N ILE A 21 -6.94 -3.56 -36.03
CA ILE A 21 -5.82 -2.70 -35.60
C ILE A 21 -6.35 -1.44 -34.93
N LEU A 22 -7.32 -0.74 -35.55
CA LEU A 22 -7.91 0.47 -34.99
C LEU A 22 -8.64 0.21 -33.67
N ALA A 23 -9.44 -0.85 -33.60
CA ALA A 23 -10.08 -1.28 -32.35
C ALA A 23 -9.04 -1.63 -31.28
N GLY A 24 -7.97 -2.34 -31.65
CA GLY A 24 -6.87 -2.69 -30.76
C GLY A 24 -6.17 -1.46 -30.17
N VAL A 25 -5.87 -0.45 -30.99
CA VAL A 25 -5.26 0.81 -30.55
C VAL A 25 -6.19 1.58 -29.59
N ALA A 26 -7.50 1.59 -29.85
CA ALA A 26 -8.47 2.22 -28.97
C ALA A 26 -8.57 1.52 -27.61
N PHE A 27 -8.62 0.18 -27.59
CA PHE A 27 -8.63 -0.58 -26.32
C PHE A 27 -7.30 -0.45 -25.57
N SER A 28 -6.16 -0.41 -26.25
CA SER A 28 -4.85 -0.28 -25.60
C SER A 28 -4.68 1.10 -24.96
N THR A 29 -5.04 2.17 -25.68
CA THR A 29 -4.90 3.55 -25.15
C THR A 29 -5.82 3.78 -23.96
N SER A 30 -7.05 3.26 -24.01
CA SER A 30 -7.96 3.32 -22.87
C SER A 30 -7.45 2.49 -21.69
N GLY A 31 -6.97 1.27 -21.94
CA GLY A 31 -6.47 0.37 -20.88
C GLY A 31 -5.22 0.92 -20.18
N ILE A 32 -4.27 1.48 -20.93
CA ILE A 32 -3.04 2.08 -20.38
C ILE A 32 -3.37 3.31 -19.53
N SER A 33 -4.28 4.16 -20.01
CA SER A 33 -4.71 5.35 -19.26
C SER A 33 -5.39 4.96 -17.94
N THR A 34 -6.32 4.00 -17.98
CA THR A 34 -6.97 3.49 -16.77
C THR A 34 -5.96 2.82 -15.83
N ALA A 35 -4.99 2.07 -16.35
CA ALA A 35 -3.95 1.43 -15.56
C ALA A 35 -3.02 2.45 -14.88
N LEU A 36 -2.65 3.52 -15.58
CA LEU A 36 -1.84 4.63 -15.02
C LEU A 36 -2.60 5.37 -13.93
N VAL A 37 -3.86 5.73 -14.17
CA VAL A 37 -4.70 6.38 -13.14
C VAL A 37 -4.91 5.44 -11.95
N ALA A 38 -5.18 4.16 -12.21
CA ALA A 38 -5.31 3.15 -11.16
C ALA A 38 -4.01 2.92 -10.39
N TRP A 39 -2.86 3.04 -11.06
CA TRP A 39 -1.56 2.99 -10.40
C TRP A 39 -1.40 4.23 -9.54
N CYS A 40 -1.51 5.44 -10.08
CA CYS A 40 -1.37 6.70 -9.35
C CYS A 40 -2.35 6.80 -8.16
N GLY A 41 -3.62 6.44 -8.35
CA GLY A 41 -4.64 6.46 -7.31
C GLY A 41 -4.59 5.27 -6.34
N ARG A 42 -3.75 4.26 -6.60
CA ARG A 42 -3.56 3.14 -5.67
C ARG A 42 -2.62 3.54 -4.55
N PRO A 43 -2.98 3.30 -3.27
CA PRO A 43 -4.27 2.88 -2.74
C PRO A 43 -4.83 3.98 -1.84
N TYR A 44 -5.83 4.68 -2.37
CA TYR A 44 -6.66 5.58 -1.58
C TYR A 44 -7.22 4.86 -0.35
N VAL A 45 -6.90 5.41 0.82
CA VAL A 45 -7.39 4.93 2.10
C VAL A 45 -8.80 5.46 2.26
N THR A 46 -9.77 4.55 2.32
CA THR A 46 -11.19 4.88 2.48
C THR A 46 -11.55 5.04 3.95
N THR A 47 -10.92 4.25 4.82
CA THR A 47 -11.10 4.34 6.26
C THR A 47 -9.75 4.22 6.96
N LEU A 48 -9.53 5.08 7.94
CA LEU A 48 -8.38 5.06 8.81
C LEU A 48 -8.89 4.96 10.25
N ARG A 49 -8.40 3.97 10.99
CA ARG A 49 -8.78 3.74 12.39
C ARG A 49 -7.54 3.55 13.24
N TRP A 50 -7.38 4.42 14.23
CA TRP A 50 -6.37 4.24 15.27
C TRP A 50 -6.77 3.09 16.20
N ILE A 51 -5.83 2.22 16.51
CA ILE A 51 -6.04 1.12 17.46
C ILE A 51 -5.34 1.50 18.76
N GLU A 52 -6.10 1.50 19.86
CA GLU A 52 -5.57 1.73 21.20
C GLU A 52 -4.53 0.64 21.54
N PRO A 53 -3.35 1.00 22.09
CA PRO A 53 -2.27 0.05 22.39
C PRO A 53 -2.67 -1.06 23.39
N GLU A 54 -3.71 -0.84 24.20
CA GLU A 54 -4.22 -1.80 25.18
C GLU A 54 -4.86 -3.04 24.51
N ALA A 55 -5.41 -2.89 23.30
CA ALA A 55 -6.08 -3.98 22.58
C ALA A 55 -5.12 -4.98 21.90
N LEU A 56 -3.81 -4.73 21.94
CA LEU A 56 -2.84 -5.44 21.10
C LEU A 56 -1.70 -6.16 21.81
N GLY A 57 -1.49 -5.92 23.10
CA GLY A 57 -0.46 -6.60 23.88
C GLY A 57 0.97 -6.24 23.44
N ALA A 58 1.66 -5.48 24.28
CA ALA A 58 3.12 -5.29 24.26
C ALA A 58 3.74 -4.81 22.93
N GLY A 59 3.38 -3.59 22.52
CA GLY A 59 4.17 -2.77 21.61
C GLY A 59 3.90 -1.31 21.93
N SER A 60 4.93 -0.53 22.27
CA SER A 60 4.81 0.88 22.67
C SER A 60 4.37 1.81 21.53
N GLY A 61 4.12 1.29 20.34
CA GLY A 61 3.74 2.03 19.14
C GLY A 61 2.23 2.28 19.07
N ARG A 62 1.86 3.44 18.53
CA ARG A 62 0.48 3.65 18.05
C ARG A 62 0.26 2.70 16.87
N ALA A 63 -0.80 1.91 16.92
CA ALA A 63 -1.20 1.05 15.82
C ALA A 63 -2.29 1.74 14.98
N VAL A 64 -2.28 1.52 13.67
CA VAL A 64 -3.27 2.06 12.74
C VAL A 64 -3.76 0.99 11.78
N GLU A 65 -5.06 1.01 11.52
CA GLU A 65 -5.73 0.18 10.53
C GLU A 65 -6.20 1.05 9.38
N MET A 66 -5.83 0.68 8.16
CA MET A 66 -6.17 1.40 6.94
C MET A 66 -6.89 0.47 5.99
N THR A 67 -8.08 0.85 5.56
CA THR A 67 -8.81 0.11 4.51
C THR A 67 -8.57 0.76 3.17
N THR A 68 -8.25 -0.05 2.18
CA THR A 68 -8.01 0.37 0.81
C THR A 68 -8.83 -0.47 -0.16
N LEU A 69 -9.10 0.06 -1.34
CA LEU A 69 -9.79 -0.65 -2.41
C LEU A 69 -8.81 -1.03 -3.53
N THR A 70 -8.91 -2.27 -4.00
CA THR A 70 -8.27 -2.68 -5.26
C THR A 70 -9.02 -2.11 -6.46
N LEU A 71 -8.43 -2.16 -7.66
CA LEU A 71 -9.09 -1.75 -8.90
C LEU A 71 -10.44 -2.45 -9.14
N ALA A 72 -10.57 -3.70 -8.69
CA ALA A 72 -11.80 -4.48 -8.75
C ALA A 72 -12.76 -4.18 -7.57
N LEU A 73 -12.59 -3.05 -6.88
CA LEU A 73 -13.35 -2.62 -5.71
C LEU A 73 -13.37 -3.64 -4.56
N ARG A 74 -12.34 -4.49 -4.47
CA ARG A 74 -12.18 -5.42 -3.34
C ARG A 74 -11.42 -4.74 -2.22
N GLU A 75 -11.97 -4.78 -1.02
CA GLU A 75 -11.34 -4.24 0.18
C GLU A 75 -10.06 -5.00 0.57
N ARG A 76 -9.12 -4.23 1.09
CA ARG A 76 -7.84 -4.65 1.65
C ARG A 76 -7.60 -3.88 2.93
N ILE A 77 -7.62 -4.58 4.05
CA ILE A 77 -7.42 -4.00 5.36
C ILE A 77 -5.95 -4.18 5.70
N THR A 78 -5.21 -3.10 5.90
CA THR A 78 -3.81 -3.15 6.29
C THR A 78 -3.67 -2.62 7.71
N ARG A 79 -3.18 -3.46 8.60
CA ARG A 79 -2.91 -3.12 9.98
C ARG A 79 -1.41 -2.89 10.15
N VAL A 80 -1.04 -1.71 10.62
CA VAL A 80 0.32 -1.34 10.96
C VAL A 80 0.40 -1.29 12.48
N TYR A 81 1.25 -2.14 13.06
CA TYR A 81 1.40 -2.27 14.51
C TYR A 81 2.24 -1.13 15.10
N ASP A 82 3.18 -0.59 14.32
CA ASP A 82 4.02 0.53 14.73
C ASP A 82 4.02 1.63 13.65
N THR A 83 3.40 2.76 13.97
CA THR A 83 3.37 3.94 13.09
C THR A 83 4.73 4.59 12.85
N ALA A 84 5.76 4.29 13.64
CA ALA A 84 7.12 4.79 13.38
C ALA A 84 7.66 4.33 12.01
N PHE A 85 7.13 3.21 11.49
CA PHE A 85 7.47 2.68 10.18
C PHE A 85 6.68 3.33 9.03
N LEU A 86 5.74 4.23 9.31
CA LEU A 86 5.06 5.03 8.29
C LEU A 86 5.87 6.30 8.03
N VAL A 87 6.55 6.33 6.88
CA VAL A 87 7.33 7.48 6.44
C VAL A 87 6.61 8.22 5.32
N PRO A 88 6.88 9.53 5.11
CA PRO A 88 6.35 10.25 3.96
C PRO A 88 6.72 9.53 2.66
N ALA A 89 5.73 9.28 1.80
CA ALA A 89 5.99 8.55 0.56
C ALA A 89 6.77 9.39 -0.45
N GLY A 90 7.72 8.77 -1.15
CA GLY A 90 8.40 9.40 -2.28
C GLY A 90 7.57 9.41 -3.56
N ARG A 91 6.45 8.69 -3.56
CA ARG A 91 5.62 8.42 -4.73
C ARG A 91 4.52 9.48 -4.90
N PRO A 92 4.26 9.99 -6.12
CA PRO A 92 3.13 10.89 -6.36
C PRO A 92 1.81 10.25 -5.92
N PHE A 93 0.93 11.05 -5.31
CA PHE A 93 -0.37 10.62 -4.81
C PHE A 93 -0.32 9.54 -3.72
N ALA A 94 0.79 9.37 -3.01
CA ALA A 94 0.85 8.63 -1.76
C ALA A 94 1.27 9.59 -0.64
N THR A 95 0.60 9.50 0.51
CA THR A 95 0.92 10.31 1.70
C THR A 95 1.97 9.59 2.53
N TRP A 96 1.80 8.28 2.71
CA TRP A 96 2.70 7.44 3.51
C TRP A 96 3.15 6.19 2.76
N GLU A 97 4.31 5.68 3.14
CA GLU A 97 4.82 4.38 2.75
C GLU A 97 5.40 3.62 3.95
N LEU A 98 5.35 2.29 3.89
CA LEU A 98 6.10 1.46 4.84
C LEU A 98 7.60 1.60 4.56
N ALA A 99 8.36 1.93 5.60
CA ALA A 99 9.81 2.06 5.53
C ALA A 99 10.47 0.75 5.09
N GLU A 100 11.43 0.85 4.18
CA GLU A 100 12.28 -0.28 3.75
C GLU A 100 13.37 -0.61 4.76
N ALA A 101 13.84 0.40 5.49
CA ALA A 101 14.82 0.25 6.54
C ALA A 101 14.50 1.22 7.67
N PHE A 102 14.78 0.80 8.90
CA PHE A 102 14.59 1.60 10.10
C PHE A 102 15.81 1.47 10.99
N GLN A 103 16.17 2.55 11.69
CA GLN A 103 17.25 2.54 12.66
C GLN A 103 16.67 2.88 14.02
N LEU A 104 16.80 1.97 14.99
CA LEU A 104 16.43 2.27 16.36
C LEU A 104 17.30 3.41 16.91
N PRO A 105 16.74 4.28 17.77
CA PRO A 105 17.52 5.18 18.58
C PRO A 105 18.62 4.42 19.33
N LYS A 106 19.82 5.01 19.45
CA LYS A 106 20.99 4.32 20.04
C LYS A 106 20.70 3.80 21.45
N GLU A 107 19.97 4.58 22.25
CA GLU A 107 19.60 4.23 23.62
C GLU A 107 18.72 2.97 23.67
N GLU A 108 17.73 2.87 22.78
CA GLU A 108 16.86 1.69 22.66
C GLU A 108 17.64 0.48 22.11
N ALA A 109 18.48 0.68 21.10
CA ALA A 109 19.31 -0.39 20.53
C ALA A 109 20.28 -0.97 21.57
N GLU A 110 20.92 -0.13 22.39
CA GLU A 110 21.81 -0.56 23.47
C GLU A 110 21.05 -1.30 24.58
N LEU A 111 19.86 -0.82 24.94
CA LEU A 111 19.00 -1.46 25.93
C LEU A 111 18.54 -2.85 25.46
N GLU A 112 17.99 -2.95 24.24
CA GLU A 112 17.53 -4.23 23.67
C GLU A 112 18.70 -5.21 23.45
N ARG A 113 19.89 -4.71 23.11
CA ARG A 113 21.11 -5.53 23.02
C ARG A 113 21.52 -6.05 24.40
N SER A 114 21.48 -5.20 25.43
CA SER A 114 21.80 -5.62 26.81
C SER A 114 20.79 -6.64 27.37
N GLN A 115 19.54 -6.59 26.90
CA GLN A 115 18.49 -7.56 27.22
C GLN A 115 18.55 -8.84 26.38
N GLY A 116 19.42 -8.89 25.36
CA GLY A 116 19.54 -10.04 24.46
C GLY A 116 18.37 -10.22 23.49
N THR A 117 17.56 -9.18 23.28
CA THR A 117 16.37 -9.21 22.41
C THR A 117 16.72 -9.00 20.93
N LEU A 118 17.93 -8.53 20.64
CA LEU A 118 18.49 -8.40 19.29
C LEU A 118 19.54 -9.50 19.03
N PRO A 119 19.57 -10.13 17.84
CA PRO A 119 18.74 -9.89 16.66
C PRO A 119 17.36 -10.58 16.75
N ARG A 120 16.32 -9.96 16.17
CA ARG A 120 14.96 -10.54 16.08
C ARG A 120 14.27 -10.25 14.75
N GLU A 121 13.25 -11.03 14.43
CA GLU A 121 12.29 -10.73 13.36
C GLU A 121 10.94 -10.36 13.96
N GLU A 122 10.32 -9.32 13.41
CA GLU A 122 9.06 -8.78 13.90
C GLU A 122 8.15 -8.41 12.73
N THR A 123 6.84 -8.65 12.89
CA THR A 123 5.86 -8.25 11.86
C THR A 123 5.34 -6.86 12.20
N ILE A 124 5.64 -5.89 11.34
CA ILE A 124 5.29 -4.48 11.53
C ILE A 124 3.93 -4.15 10.91
N ALA A 125 3.60 -4.81 9.80
CA ALA A 125 2.30 -4.64 9.17
C ALA A 125 1.78 -5.93 8.56
N GLU A 126 0.45 -6.08 8.52
CA GLU A 126 -0.23 -7.17 7.86
C GLU A 126 -1.33 -6.62 6.96
N THR A 127 -1.40 -7.13 5.73
CA THR A 127 -2.50 -6.87 4.82
C THR A 127 -3.43 -8.08 4.79
N MET A 128 -4.71 -7.82 4.99
CA MET A 128 -5.77 -8.81 5.09
C MET A 128 -6.89 -8.55 4.07
N THR A 129 -7.65 -9.59 3.77
CA THR A 129 -8.94 -9.45 3.08
C THR A 129 -10.02 -8.98 4.05
N ASN A 130 -11.20 -8.61 3.54
CA ASN A 130 -12.38 -8.32 4.36
C ASN A 130 -12.81 -9.49 5.26
N LYS A 131 -12.44 -10.73 4.90
CA LYS A 131 -12.66 -11.94 5.71
C LYS A 131 -11.60 -12.13 6.82
N LYS A 132 -10.72 -11.13 7.04
CA LYS A 132 -9.59 -11.20 7.98
C LYS A 132 -8.57 -12.31 7.66
N GLU A 133 -8.47 -12.69 6.39
CA GLU A 133 -7.42 -13.61 5.93
C GLU A 133 -6.18 -12.80 5.58
N VAL A 134 -5.04 -13.10 6.23
CA VAL A 134 -3.75 -12.43 5.96
C VAL A 134 -3.23 -12.88 4.59
N ILE A 135 -3.07 -11.92 3.67
CA ILE A 135 -2.53 -12.17 2.33
C ILE A 135 -1.10 -11.67 2.17
N GLY A 136 -0.63 -10.83 3.09
CA GLY A 136 0.74 -10.37 3.11
C GLY A 136 1.17 -9.80 4.46
N ARG A 137 2.49 -9.86 4.71
CA ARG A 137 3.15 -9.36 5.91
C ARG A 137 4.36 -8.52 5.55
N TRP A 138 4.53 -7.42 6.25
CA TRP A 138 5.72 -6.59 6.25
C TRP A 138 6.53 -6.92 7.49
N ILE A 139 7.68 -7.55 7.30
CA ILE A 139 8.50 -8.10 8.39
C ILE A 139 9.78 -7.29 8.44
N VAL A 140 10.14 -6.78 9.62
CA VAL A 140 11.46 -6.20 9.87
C VAL A 140 12.37 -7.28 10.45
N ARG A 141 13.59 -7.35 9.93
CA ARG A 141 14.67 -8.13 10.51
C ARG A 141 15.68 -7.18 11.12
N TRP A 142 15.79 -7.22 12.44
CA TRP A 142 16.73 -6.41 13.20
C TRP A 142 18.09 -7.07 13.30
N ASP A 143 19.15 -6.29 13.11
CA ASP A 143 20.52 -6.69 13.40
C ASP A 143 20.92 -6.36 14.86
N GLU A 144 22.13 -6.74 15.25
CA GLU A 144 22.66 -6.48 16.60
C GLU A 144 22.92 -4.98 16.89
N ASN A 145 22.94 -4.15 15.86
CA ASN A 145 23.19 -2.71 15.96
C ASN A 145 21.87 -1.90 15.91
N GLY A 146 20.71 -2.57 15.98
CA GLY A 146 19.40 -1.94 15.92
C GLY A 146 19.00 -1.44 14.53
N ARG A 147 19.68 -1.90 13.47
CA ARG A 147 19.28 -1.65 12.08
C ARG A 147 18.29 -2.71 11.64
N GLY A 148 17.08 -2.26 11.32
CA GLY A 148 15.99 -3.07 10.78
C GLY A 148 15.98 -3.01 9.27
N VAL A 149 16.02 -4.15 8.59
CA VAL A 149 15.74 -4.26 7.15
C VAL A 149 14.37 -4.89 6.97
N CYS A 150 13.48 -4.17 6.30
CA CYS A 150 12.12 -4.63 6.05
C CYS A 150 12.05 -5.47 4.78
N ARG A 151 11.21 -6.50 4.82
CA ARG A 151 10.93 -7.38 3.68
C ARG A 151 9.44 -7.65 3.54
N GLN A 152 9.02 -7.78 2.30
CA GLN A 152 7.67 -8.18 1.96
C GLN A 152 7.54 -9.71 1.92
N VAL A 153 6.48 -10.23 2.51
CA VAL A 153 6.01 -11.61 2.31
C VAL A 153 4.58 -11.57 1.80
N GLY A 154 4.30 -12.19 0.65
CA GLY A 154 2.95 -12.20 0.06
C GLY A 154 2.54 -10.86 -0.57
N GLN A 155 1.25 -10.55 -0.52
CA GLN A 155 0.66 -9.32 -1.08
C GLN A 155 0.48 -8.26 0.00
N VAL A 156 1.41 -7.30 0.06
CA VAL A 156 1.36 -6.19 1.02
C VAL A 156 1.02 -4.89 0.31
N VAL A 157 0.18 -4.09 0.95
CA VAL A 157 -0.02 -2.69 0.57
C VAL A 157 1.05 -1.85 1.25
N ARG A 158 2.00 -1.33 0.47
CA ARG A 158 3.14 -0.53 0.99
C ARG A 158 2.86 0.96 1.03
N ASN A 159 2.24 1.50 -0.01
CA ASN A 159 1.96 2.93 -0.13
C ASN A 159 0.53 3.18 0.32
N PHE A 160 0.22 4.35 0.86
CA PHE A 160 -1.11 4.74 1.31
C PHE A 160 -1.38 6.17 0.90
N ASN A 161 -2.46 6.40 0.16
CA ASN A 161 -2.94 7.75 -0.12
C ASN A 161 -4.00 8.09 0.93
N VAL A 162 -3.58 8.87 1.93
CA VAL A 162 -4.43 9.27 3.06
C VAL A 162 -4.82 10.71 2.87
N HIS A 163 -6.12 10.97 2.82
CA HIS A 163 -6.64 12.32 2.76
C HIS A 163 -6.64 12.96 4.16
N GLU A 164 -6.42 14.27 4.23
CA GLU A 164 -6.28 15.00 5.49
C GLU A 164 -7.52 14.91 6.38
N GLU A 165 -8.72 14.80 5.79
CA GLU A 165 -9.98 14.64 6.51
C GLU A 165 -10.07 13.35 7.33
N LEU A 166 -9.27 12.33 7.00
CA LEU A 166 -9.21 11.07 7.75
C LEU A 166 -8.23 11.13 8.93
N LEU A 167 -7.46 12.22 9.05
CA LEU A 167 -6.49 12.44 10.12
C LEU A 167 -7.15 13.21 11.26
N ASP A 168 -7.98 12.53 12.06
CA ASP A 168 -8.54 13.13 13.29
C ASP A 168 -7.45 13.58 14.29
N LYS A 169 -6.22 13.05 14.16
CA LYS A 169 -5.05 13.37 14.99
C LYS A 169 -3.78 13.45 14.12
N PRO A 170 -2.86 14.38 14.39
CA PRO A 170 -1.58 14.43 13.70
C PRO A 170 -0.75 13.17 13.99
N VAL A 171 -0.12 12.63 12.95
CA VAL A 171 0.81 11.49 13.03
C VAL A 171 2.21 12.01 13.34
N ARG A 172 2.35 12.71 14.48
CA ARG A 172 3.62 12.95 15.17
C ARG A 172 3.37 13.56 16.53
#